data_AF-G7W8M8-F1
#
_entry.id   AF-G7W8M8-F1
#
_cell.length_a   1.000
_cell.length_b   1.000
_cell.length_c   1.000
_cell.angle_alpha   90.00
_cell.angle_beta   90.00
_cell.angle_gamma   90.00
#
_symmetry.space_group_name_H-M   'P 1'
#
loop_
_entity.id
_entity.type
_entity.pdbx_description
1 polymer ?
#
loop_
_entity_poly.entity_id
_entity_poly.type
_entity_poly.pdbx_seq_one_letter_code
_entity_poly.pdbx_strand_id
1 'polypeptide(L)'
;MINNFIYSAPTKIYFGESLENLGSELKQYGNRVLMTYGGGSIKKIGLYDAFYDITHGLGLAILTPRWMEYILDETTAPKFYQFGVNVFGIDKDLPALEVGKKAIEMLSDFFFNTLGLKSNLTEIGIDDSKFEIMAKKSCGNGMMPGYKQLNQQDVENIFKMCR
;
A
#
# COMPACT_ATOMS: atom_id res chain seq x y z
N MET A 1 6.73 28.27 -25.29
CA MET A 1 5.32 28.47 -25.67
C MET A 1 4.71 27.11 -25.94
N ILE A 2 3.68 26.73 -25.18
CA ILE A 2 2.87 25.53 -25.44
C ILE A 2 1.77 25.95 -26.42
N ASN A 3 1.62 25.24 -27.54
CA ASN A 3 0.55 25.48 -28.50
C ASN A 3 -0.80 25.03 -27.94
N ASN A 4 -1.87 25.70 -28.36
CA ASN A 4 -3.23 25.34 -27.98
C ASN A 4 -3.58 23.94 -28.51
N PHE A 5 -4.07 23.06 -27.62
CA PHE A 5 -4.65 21.78 -28.00
C PHE A 5 -5.89 21.49 -27.16
N ILE A 6 -6.78 20.67 -27.71
CA ILE A 6 -7.94 20.11 -27.00
C ILE A 6 -7.68 18.60 -26.88
N TYR A 7 -7.68 18.10 -25.66
CA TYR A 7 -7.53 16.68 -25.34
C TYR A 7 -8.74 16.20 -24.55
N SER A 8 -9.34 15.09 -24.97
CA SER A 8 -10.46 14.45 -24.28
C SER A 8 -10.18 12.95 -24.15
N ALA A 9 -10.11 12.48 -22.91
CA ALA A 9 -10.05 11.07 -22.57
C ALA A 9 -11.24 10.75 -21.66
N PRO A 10 -12.42 10.44 -22.23
CA PRO A 10 -13.63 10.21 -21.45
C PRO A 10 -13.55 8.85 -20.74
N THR A 11 -13.09 8.86 -19.49
CA THR A 11 -13.12 7.72 -18.58
C THR A 11 -14.16 7.98 -17.50
N LYS A 12 -15.14 7.08 -17.38
CA LYS A 12 -16.14 7.13 -16.30
C LYS A 12 -15.78 6.10 -15.24
N ILE A 13 -15.51 6.56 -14.02
CA ILE A 13 -15.08 5.72 -12.91
C ILE A 13 -16.27 5.51 -11.97
N TYR A 14 -16.57 4.25 -11.69
CA TYR A 14 -17.60 3.83 -10.73
C TYR A 14 -16.93 3.24 -9.48
N PHE A 15 -17.32 3.69 -8.29
CA PHE A 15 -16.75 3.26 -7.01
C PHE A 15 -17.82 3.25 -5.89
N GLY A 16 -17.70 2.32 -4.93
CA GLY A 16 -18.64 2.21 -3.80
C GLY A 16 -20.07 1.87 -4.24
N GLU A 17 -21.07 2.47 -3.59
CA GLU A 17 -22.51 2.24 -3.87
C GLU A 17 -22.89 2.52 -5.33
N SER A 18 -22.15 3.40 -6.03
CA SER A 18 -22.40 3.71 -7.44
C SER A 18 -22.21 2.53 -8.41
N LEU A 19 -21.58 1.43 -7.98
CA LEU A 19 -21.40 0.20 -8.78
C LEU A 19 -22.73 -0.40 -9.25
N GLU A 20 -23.83 -0.16 -8.53
CA GLU A 20 -25.17 -0.60 -8.94
C GLU A 20 -25.60 -0.04 -10.30
N ASN A 21 -25.07 1.13 -10.67
CA ASN A 21 -25.36 1.82 -11.93
C ASN A 21 -24.52 1.31 -13.10
N LEU A 22 -23.51 0.48 -12.83
CA LEU A 22 -22.59 -0.04 -13.86
C LEU A 22 -23.34 -0.85 -14.92
N GLY A 23 -24.33 -1.65 -14.52
CA GLY A 23 -25.13 -2.45 -15.46
C GLY A 23 -25.93 -1.60 -16.43
N SER A 24 -26.59 -0.53 -15.96
CA SER A 24 -27.28 0.43 -16.82
C SER A 24 -26.33 1.22 -17.70
N GLU A 25 -25.16 1.61 -17.17
CA GLU A 25 -24.15 2.33 -17.94
C GLU A 25 -23.59 1.48 -19.08
N LEU A 26 -23.24 0.21 -18.81
CA LEU A 26 -22.66 -0.68 -19.82
C LEU A 26 -23.64 -1.00 -20.95
N LYS A 27 -24.95 -1.04 -20.66
CA LYS A 27 -25.99 -1.27 -21.69
C LYS A 27 -25.94 -0.24 -22.82
N GLN A 28 -25.49 0.99 -22.57
CA GLN A 28 -25.40 2.01 -23.63
C GLN A 28 -24.27 1.71 -24.63
N TYR A 29 -23.29 0.87 -24.26
CA TYR A 29 -22.15 0.50 -25.08
C TYR A 29 -22.30 -0.88 -25.74
N GLY A 30 -23.36 -1.62 -25.40
CA GLY A 30 -23.75 -2.88 -26.04
C GLY A 30 -23.89 -4.06 -25.09
N ASN A 31 -24.12 -5.25 -25.65
CA ASN A 31 -24.37 -6.48 -24.89
C ASN A 31 -23.09 -7.28 -24.56
N ARG A 32 -21.92 -6.82 -25.05
CA ARG A 32 -20.63 -7.48 -24.87
C ARG A 32 -19.60 -6.46 -24.40
N VAL A 33 -18.91 -6.78 -23.31
CA VAL A 33 -17.88 -5.91 -22.71
C VAL A 33 -16.55 -6.65 -22.71
N LEU A 34 -15.48 -5.97 -23.14
CA LEU A 34 -14.11 -6.45 -22.97
C LEU A 34 -13.62 -6.01 -21.59
N MET A 35 -13.48 -6.97 -20.67
CA MET A 35 -12.90 -6.68 -19.37
C MET A 35 -11.37 -6.67 -19.48
N THR A 36 -10.76 -5.49 -19.36
CA THR A 36 -9.30 -5.34 -19.26
C THR A 36 -8.91 -5.22 -17.79
N TYR A 37 -8.07 -6.13 -17.30
CA TYR A 37 -7.46 -6.05 -15.97
C TYR A 37 -5.95 -6.31 -16.06
N GLY A 38 -5.17 -5.75 -15.14
CA GLY A 38 -3.73 -5.96 -15.08
C GLY A 38 -3.38 -7.40 -14.68
N GLY A 39 -2.96 -8.22 -15.64
CA GLY A 39 -2.78 -9.67 -15.45
C GLY A 39 -1.58 -10.10 -14.58
N GLY A 40 -0.58 -9.24 -14.38
CA GLY A 40 0.70 -9.61 -13.74
C GLY A 40 0.69 -9.60 -12.22
N SER A 41 0.11 -8.57 -11.59
CA SER A 41 0.23 -8.36 -10.14
C SER A 41 -0.79 -9.17 -9.33
N ILE A 42 -1.97 -9.46 -9.88
CA ILE A 42 -3.05 -10.13 -9.13
C ILE A 42 -2.86 -11.67 -9.08
N LYS A 43 -2.30 -12.27 -10.13
CA LYS A 43 -2.12 -13.74 -10.21
C LYS A 43 -0.84 -14.24 -9.55
N LYS A 44 0.23 -13.44 -9.51
CA LYS A 44 1.58 -13.87 -9.07
C LYS A 44 1.74 -13.93 -7.54
N ILE A 45 0.85 -13.26 -6.80
CA ILE A 45 0.92 -13.15 -5.33
C ILE A 45 0.05 -14.22 -4.64
N GLY A 46 -0.68 -15.05 -5.40
CA GLY A 46 -1.58 -16.05 -4.83
C GLY A 46 -2.69 -15.43 -3.97
N LEU A 47 -3.04 -14.17 -4.18
CA LEU A 47 -3.92 -13.40 -3.28
C LEU A 47 -5.38 -13.88 -3.27
N TYR A 48 -5.76 -14.75 -4.20
CA TYR A 48 -7.06 -15.44 -4.18
C TYR A 48 -7.03 -16.74 -3.34
N ASP A 49 -5.85 -17.33 -3.14
CA ASP A 49 -5.69 -18.68 -2.54
C ASP A 49 -4.78 -18.71 -1.30
N ALA A 50 -4.11 -17.61 -0.95
CA ALA A 50 -3.12 -17.56 0.12
C ALA A 50 -3.73 -17.05 1.43
N PHE A 51 -4.53 -17.93 2.03
CA PHE A 51 -4.82 -18.04 3.46
C PHE A 51 -5.80 -17.06 4.13
N TYR A 52 -6.01 -15.83 3.67
CA TYR A 52 -6.95 -14.92 4.36
C TYR A 52 -7.60 -13.93 3.39
N ASP A 53 -8.93 -13.82 3.46
CA ASP A 53 -9.80 -12.92 2.67
C ASP A 53 -9.66 -11.46 3.13
N ILE A 54 -8.42 -10.98 3.22
CA ILE A 54 -8.07 -9.62 3.61
C ILE A 54 -7.95 -8.80 2.33
N THR A 55 -8.63 -7.65 2.29
CA THR A 55 -8.47 -6.72 1.17
C THR A 55 -7.00 -6.29 1.08
N HIS A 56 -6.41 -6.42 -0.11
CA HIS A 56 -4.99 -6.11 -0.36
C HIS A 56 -4.57 -4.75 0.23
N GLY A 57 -5.47 -3.76 0.18
CA GLY A 57 -5.25 -2.42 0.74
C GLY A 57 -5.12 -2.40 2.26
N LEU A 58 -5.90 -3.19 3.00
CA LEU A 58 -5.82 -3.23 4.47
C LEU A 58 -4.50 -3.85 4.94
N GLY A 59 -4.08 -4.95 4.32
CA GLY A 59 -2.77 -5.56 4.62
C GLY A 59 -1.61 -4.59 4.38
N LEU A 60 -1.65 -3.82 3.28
CA LEU A 60 -0.65 -2.79 3.01
C LEU A 60 -0.72 -1.63 4.01
N ALA A 61 -1.91 -1.15 4.37
CA ALA A 61 -2.08 -0.08 5.35
C ALA A 61 -1.48 -0.43 6.72
N ILE A 62 -1.58 -1.70 7.14
CA ILE A 62 -0.96 -2.20 8.36
C ILE A 62 0.57 -2.25 8.22
N LEU A 63 1.07 -2.83 7.11
CA LEU A 63 2.50 -3.09 6.93
C LEU A 63 3.34 -1.84 6.63
N THR A 64 2.83 -0.94 5.78
CA THR A 64 3.59 0.21 5.26
C THR A 64 4.20 1.09 6.35
N PRO A 65 3.46 1.58 7.37
CA PRO A 65 4.08 2.42 8.39
C PRO A 65 5.16 1.69 9.21
N ARG A 66 4.98 0.39 9.50
CA ARG A 66 5.96 -0.41 10.27
C ARG A 66 7.21 -0.71 9.45
N TRP A 67 7.03 -0.98 8.15
CA TRP A 67 8.15 -1.10 7.23
C TRP A 67 8.93 0.21 7.13
N MET A 68 8.25 1.35 6.97
CA MET A 68 8.89 2.66 6.91
C MET A 68 9.67 2.94 8.20
N GLU A 69 9.08 2.65 9.36
CA GLU A 69 9.73 2.78 10.67
C GLU A 69 10.97 1.88 10.76
N TYR A 70 10.86 0.61 10.39
CA TYR A 70 11.95 -0.36 10.46
C TYR A 70 13.15 0.05 9.60
N ILE A 71 12.90 0.59 8.41
CA ILE A 71 13.99 0.99 7.50
C ILE A 71 14.47 2.42 7.71
N LEU A 72 13.84 3.21 8.59
CA LEU A 72 14.16 4.62 8.77
C LEU A 72 15.54 4.79 9.41
N ASP A 73 16.47 5.33 8.62
CA ASP A 73 17.79 5.76 9.05
C ASP A 73 18.25 6.96 8.20
N GLU A 74 19.48 7.42 8.40
CA GLU A 74 20.05 8.56 7.67
C GLU A 74 20.06 8.36 6.13
N THR A 75 20.08 7.10 5.67
CA THR A 75 20.12 6.77 4.23
C THR A 75 18.73 6.79 3.59
N THR A 76 17.69 6.44 4.35
CA THR A 76 16.30 6.38 3.87
C THR A 76 15.50 7.63 4.22
N ALA A 77 15.88 8.37 5.27
CA ALA A 77 15.21 9.59 5.72
C ALA A 77 14.96 10.62 4.61
N PRO A 78 15.88 10.90 3.66
CA PRO A 78 15.62 11.83 2.58
C PRO A 78 14.46 11.41 1.66
N LYS A 79 14.14 10.11 1.58
CA LYS A 79 13.00 9.58 0.80
C LYS A 79 11.68 9.91 1.48
N PHE A 80 11.61 9.79 2.80
CA PHE A 80 10.40 10.08 3.57
C PHE A 80 10.25 11.57 3.88
N TYR A 81 11.34 12.33 3.88
CA TYR A 81 11.32 13.79 4.03
C TYR A 81 10.40 14.44 2.99
N GLN A 82 10.59 14.12 1.69
CA GLN A 82 9.77 14.70 0.63
C GLN A 82 8.29 14.34 0.79
N PHE A 83 8.01 13.11 1.23
CA PHE A 83 6.64 12.68 1.52
C PHE A 83 6.03 13.50 2.67
N GLY A 84 6.75 13.65 3.78
CA GLY A 84 6.31 14.45 4.93
C GLY A 84 6.03 15.92 4.60
N VAL A 85 6.95 16.57 3.88
CA VAL A 85 6.78 17.98 3.50
C VAL A 85 5.66 18.17 2.49
N ASN A 86 5.66 17.37 1.40
CA ASN A 86 4.77 17.63 0.28
C ASN A 86 3.34 17.12 0.50
N VAL A 87 3.16 16.06 1.29
CA VAL A 87 1.83 15.44 1.50
C VAL A 87 1.22 15.91 2.82
N PHE A 88 2.01 15.93 3.88
CA PHE A 88 1.54 16.26 5.23
C PHE A 88 1.84 17.70 5.66
N GLY A 89 2.55 18.48 4.84
CA GLY A 89 2.86 19.87 5.16
C GLY A 89 3.79 20.02 6.36
N ILE A 90 4.60 18.99 6.66
CA ILE A 90 5.57 19.05 7.76
C ILE A 90 6.61 20.12 7.46
N ASP A 91 7.02 20.85 8.49
CA ASP A 91 8.02 21.91 8.37
C ASP A 91 9.32 21.39 7.73
N LYS A 92 9.68 22.01 6.61
CA LYS A 92 10.83 21.65 5.78
C LYS A 92 12.17 21.97 6.46
N ASP A 93 12.18 22.86 7.46
CA ASP A 93 13.41 23.29 8.13
C ASP A 93 13.83 22.30 9.24
N LEU A 94 13.00 21.29 9.53
CA LEU A 94 13.32 20.21 10.46
C LEU A 94 14.35 19.20 9.89
N PRO A 95 15.13 18.53 10.75
CA PRO A 95 16.02 17.45 10.32
C PRO A 95 15.30 16.33 9.56
N ALA A 96 15.93 15.77 8.53
CA ALA A 96 15.30 14.78 7.65
C ALA A 96 14.75 13.55 8.40
N LEU A 97 15.50 13.05 9.39
CA LEU A 97 15.03 11.96 10.25
C LEU A 97 13.78 12.33 11.04
N GLU A 98 13.71 13.55 11.56
CA GLU A 98 12.55 14.01 12.32
C GLU A 98 11.32 14.13 11.42
N VAL A 99 11.48 14.70 10.22
CA VAL A 99 10.39 14.75 9.23
C VAL A 99 9.95 13.35 8.84
N GLY A 100 10.88 12.43 8.62
CA GLY A 100 10.59 11.03 8.31
C GLY A 100 9.75 10.35 9.40
N LYS A 101 10.12 10.52 10.68
CA LYS A 101 9.36 9.98 11.82
C LYS A 101 7.95 10.56 11.88
N LYS A 102 7.82 11.89 11.83
CA LYS A 102 6.52 12.57 11.84
C LYS A 102 5.64 12.14 10.67
N ALA A 103 6.21 11.96 9.48
CA ALA A 103 5.46 11.50 8.31
C ALA A 103 4.88 10.08 8.49
N ILE A 104 5.64 9.18 9.14
CA ILE A 104 5.19 7.80 9.44
C ILE A 104 4.08 7.82 10.50
N GLU A 105 4.21 8.66 11.53
CA GLU A 105 3.19 8.87 12.55
C GLU A 105 1.88 9.39 11.93
N MET A 106 1.96 10.44 11.11
CA MET A 106 0.80 11.00 10.42
C MET A 106 0.16 10.02 9.42
N LEU A 107 0.96 9.20 8.73
CA LEU A 107 0.46 8.14 7.87
C LEU A 107 -0.30 7.07 8.67
N SER A 108 0.26 6.67 9.82
CA SER A 108 -0.39 5.71 10.72
C SER A 108 -1.70 6.25 11.27
N ASP A 109 -1.71 7.50 11.71
CA ASP A 109 -2.93 8.18 12.20
C ASP A 109 -4.00 8.29 11.11
N PHE A 110 -3.59 8.65 9.89
CA PHE A 110 -4.48 8.69 8.75
C PHE A 110 -5.13 7.32 8.48
N PHE A 111 -4.35 6.25 8.44
CA PHE A 111 -4.90 4.91 8.20
C PHE A 111 -5.79 4.40 9.33
N PHE A 112 -5.35 4.50 10.58
CA PHE A 112 -6.03 3.81 11.68
C PHE A 112 -7.08 4.65 12.38
N ASN A 113 -6.87 5.97 12.48
CA ASN A 113 -7.80 6.87 13.16
C ASN A 113 -8.72 7.60 12.17
N THR A 114 -8.17 8.15 11.07
CA THR A 114 -8.99 8.90 10.10
C THR A 114 -9.83 7.96 9.23
N LEU A 115 -9.23 6.91 8.67
CA LEU A 115 -9.96 5.93 7.84
C LEU A 115 -10.59 4.79 8.66
N GLY A 116 -10.29 4.69 9.95
CA GLY A 116 -10.83 3.66 10.83
C GLY A 116 -10.38 2.23 10.47
N LEU A 117 -9.23 2.09 9.79
CA LEU A 117 -8.70 0.78 9.43
C LEU A 117 -8.12 0.07 10.66
N LYS A 118 -8.10 -1.25 10.59
CA LYS A 118 -7.46 -2.11 11.59
C LYS A 118 -5.95 -1.88 11.57
N SER A 119 -5.33 -1.80 12.74
CA SER A 119 -3.92 -1.39 12.89
C SER A 119 -2.93 -2.52 13.07
N ASN A 120 -3.45 -3.74 13.22
CA ASN A 120 -2.66 -4.94 13.42
C ASN A 120 -3.21 -6.14 12.63
N LEU A 121 -2.32 -7.10 12.40
CA LEU A 121 -2.59 -8.35 11.70
C LEU A 121 -3.48 -9.30 12.53
N THR A 122 -3.41 -9.19 13.86
CA THR A 122 -4.16 -10.07 14.76
C THR A 122 -5.67 -9.79 14.74
N GLU A 123 -6.09 -8.52 14.63
CA GLU A 123 -7.48 -8.10 14.49
C GLU A 123 -8.14 -8.59 13.19
N ILE A 124 -7.33 -9.00 12.21
CA ILE A 124 -7.80 -9.56 10.93
C ILE A 124 -7.53 -11.07 10.81
N GLY A 125 -7.21 -11.73 11.94
CA GLY A 125 -7.10 -13.18 12.03
C GLY A 125 -5.75 -13.76 11.61
N ILE A 126 -4.70 -12.95 11.49
CA ILE A 126 -3.33 -13.40 11.22
C ILE A 126 -2.53 -13.37 12.54
N ASP A 127 -2.11 -14.53 12.99
CA ASP A 127 -1.23 -14.70 14.14
C ASP A 127 0.25 -14.88 13.73
N ASP A 128 1.13 -14.92 14.74
CA ASP A 128 2.57 -15.06 14.56
C ASP A 128 3.00 -16.46 14.07
N SER A 129 2.12 -17.46 14.16
CA SER A 129 2.39 -18.83 13.68
C SER A 129 2.69 -18.90 12.18
N LYS A 130 2.30 -17.87 11.42
CA LYS A 130 2.48 -17.79 9.96
C LYS A 130 3.57 -16.84 9.52
N PHE A 131 4.13 -16.01 10.40
CA PHE A 131 5.07 -14.96 10.02
C PHE A 131 6.32 -15.50 9.34
N GLU A 132 6.91 -16.60 9.85
CA GLU A 132 8.07 -17.23 9.24
C GLU A 132 7.78 -17.67 7.79
N ILE A 133 6.63 -18.33 7.58
CA ILE A 133 6.21 -18.83 6.26
C ILE A 133 5.92 -17.66 5.31
N MET A 134 5.27 -16.60 5.79
CA MET A 134 4.98 -15.38 5.03
C MET A 134 6.27 -14.65 4.65
N ALA A 135 7.22 -14.54 5.56
CA ALA A 135 8.50 -13.87 5.34
C ALA A 135 9.32 -14.65 4.31
N LYS A 136 9.40 -15.97 4.46
CA LYS A 136 10.07 -16.86 3.50
C LYS A 136 9.46 -16.75 2.10
N LYS A 137 8.13 -16.71 1.99
CA LYS A 137 7.45 -16.51 0.69
C LYS A 137 7.76 -15.15 0.07
N SER A 138 7.89 -14.11 0.89
CA SER A 138 8.17 -12.75 0.43
C SER A 138 9.60 -12.59 -0.11
N CYS A 139 10.58 -13.19 0.57
CA CYS A 139 11.99 -13.13 0.18
C CYS A 139 12.40 -14.21 -0.85
N GLY A 140 11.66 -15.32 -0.93
CA GLY A 140 12.10 -16.51 -1.64
C GLY A 140 13.39 -17.06 -1.03
N ASN A 141 14.41 -17.27 -1.88
CA ASN A 141 15.76 -17.68 -1.46
C ASN A 141 16.76 -16.52 -1.39
N GLY A 142 16.29 -15.26 -1.51
CA GLY A 142 17.15 -14.09 -1.64
C GLY A 142 16.78 -12.96 -0.69
N MET A 143 17.26 -11.75 -1.00
CA MET A 143 16.87 -10.53 -0.30
C MET A 143 15.82 -9.78 -1.12
N MET A 144 14.86 -9.18 -0.44
CA MET A 144 13.90 -8.28 -1.07
C MET A 144 14.62 -6.99 -1.49
N PRO A 145 14.55 -6.58 -2.77
CA PRO A 145 15.07 -5.30 -3.21
C PRO A 145 14.19 -4.15 -2.71
N GLY A 146 14.75 -2.95 -2.59
CA GLY A 146 14.01 -1.78 -2.12
C GLY A 146 14.96 -0.65 -1.73
N TYR A 147 14.48 0.29 -0.91
CA TYR A 147 15.32 1.36 -0.34
C TYR A 147 16.42 0.79 0.57
N LYS A 148 16.11 -0.30 1.28
CA LYS A 148 17.06 -1.20 1.92
C LYS A 148 16.79 -2.61 1.43
N GLN A 149 17.85 -3.39 1.30
CA GLN A 149 17.70 -4.83 1.07
C GLN A 149 17.28 -5.48 2.39
N LEU A 150 16.20 -6.27 2.35
CA LEU A 150 15.65 -6.94 3.53
C LEU A 150 15.75 -8.46 3.36
N ASN A 151 16.29 -9.14 4.36
CA ASN A 151 16.29 -10.60 4.40
C ASN A 151 15.00 -11.12 5.06
N GLN A 152 14.85 -12.46 5.13
CA GLN A 152 13.68 -13.09 5.75
C GLN A 152 13.46 -12.65 7.20
N GLN A 153 14.54 -12.52 7.99
CA GLN A 153 14.45 -12.13 9.39
C GLN A 153 13.96 -10.68 9.54
N ASP A 154 14.40 -9.78 8.66
CA ASP A 154 13.92 -8.40 8.64
C ASP A 154 12.42 -8.33 8.37
N VAL A 155 11.95 -9.10 7.37
CA VAL A 155 10.52 -9.17 7.02
C VAL A 155 9.70 -9.75 8.17
N GLU A 156 10.21 -10.78 8.84
CA GLU A 156 9.55 -11.35 10.02
C GLU A 156 9.49 -10.36 11.18
N ASN A 157 10.55 -9.56 11.40
CA ASN A 157 10.56 -8.50 12.42
C ASN A 157 9.51 -7.43 12.11
N ILE A 158 9.36 -7.04 10.84
CA ILE A 158 8.32 -6.10 10.41
C ILE A 158 6.92 -6.68 10.68
N PHE A 159 6.69 -7.97 10.40
CA PHE A 159 5.42 -8.61 10.74
C PHE A 159 5.15 -8.60 12.26
N LYS A 160 6.17 -8.82 13.08
CA LYS A 160 6.07 -8.73 14.55
C LYS A 160 5.72 -7.33 15.04
N MET A 161 6.17 -6.27 14.35
CA MET A 161 5.76 -4.88 14.64
C MET A 161 4.30 -4.60 14.30
N CYS A 162 3.66 -5.45 13.48
CA CYS A 162 2.26 -5.32 13.07
C CYS A 162 1.31 -6.16 13.93
N ARG A 163 1.76 -6.63 15.09
CA ARG A 163 0.95 -7.46 15.99
C ARG A 163 -0.12 -6.67 16.72
#